data_AF-A0A091FFA9-F1
#
_entry.id   AF-A0A091FFA9-F1
#
_cell.length_a   1.000
_cell.length_b   1.000
_cell.length_c   1.000
_cell.angle_alpha   90.00
_cell.angle_beta   90.00
_cell.angle_gamma   90.00
#
_symmetry.space_group_name_H-M   'P 1'
#
loop_
_entity.id
_entity.type
_entity.pdbx_description
1 polymer ?
#
loop_
_entity_poly.entity_id
_entity_poly.type
_entity_poly.pdbx_seq_one_letter_code
_entity_poly.pdbx_strand_id
1 'polypeptide(L)'
;MILFAKKEKIDRYLPGSEIIFEWRQTASKIAHDFRINWREPFFKIYNEIWSNINARNLRIPFQEGLFQREIFAYSEKPIREAVLNAVAHRDYNISTQSIFITASPENFTIESPGGFLPGITPENVLYKREWRNRCIAETLEKAGLVERSGQGMKELIIRHLMKNKKGIMKDFQDIFPELKTMNISNLLRELKKEGKICHLGPRNTGHWELVKNT
;
A
#
# COMPACT_ATOMS: atom_id res chain seq x y z
N MET A 1 20.32 -5.03 -6.35
CA MET A 1 21.05 -5.44 -5.13
C MET A 1 20.14 -5.56 -3.92
N ILE A 2 19.38 -4.52 -3.56
CA ILE A 2 18.45 -4.54 -2.41
C ILE A 2 17.53 -5.77 -2.32
N LEU A 3 17.00 -6.22 -3.46
CA LEU A 3 16.01 -7.31 -3.47
C LEU A 3 16.59 -8.70 -3.23
N PHE A 4 17.80 -8.99 -3.76
CA PHE A 4 18.34 -10.37 -3.87
C PHE A 4 19.85 -10.52 -3.61
N ALA A 5 20.61 -9.43 -3.42
CA ALA A 5 22.06 -9.54 -3.28
C ALA A 5 22.45 -10.36 -2.05
N LYS A 6 23.68 -10.86 -1.96
CA LYS A 6 24.16 -11.43 -0.69
C LYS A 6 24.31 -10.32 0.36
N LYS A 7 24.13 -10.67 1.63
CA LYS A 7 24.25 -9.74 2.76
C LYS A 7 25.55 -8.93 2.70
N GLU A 8 26.67 -9.59 2.44
CA GLU A 8 28.00 -8.95 2.43
C GLU A 8 28.10 -7.86 1.34
N LYS A 9 27.33 -7.99 0.25
CA LYS A 9 27.25 -6.96 -0.79
C LYS A 9 26.35 -5.81 -0.37
N ILE A 10 25.26 -6.07 0.35
CA ILE A 10 24.41 -5.00 0.90
C ILE A 10 25.22 -4.20 1.93
N ASP A 11 25.90 -4.88 2.85
CA ASP A 11 26.74 -4.26 3.88
C ASP A 11 27.83 -3.36 3.27
N ARG A 12 28.44 -3.81 2.17
CA ARG A 12 29.52 -3.08 1.51
C ARG A 12 29.04 -1.87 0.71
N TYR A 13 27.95 -1.99 -0.04
CA TYR A 13 27.57 -0.98 -1.04
C TYR A 13 26.37 -0.14 -0.61
N LEU A 14 25.53 -0.63 0.30
CA LEU A 14 24.30 0.01 0.76
C LEU A 14 24.15 -0.12 2.30
N PRO A 15 25.15 0.32 3.08
CA PRO A 15 25.14 0.12 4.54
C PRO A 15 23.97 0.81 5.26
N GLY A 16 23.40 1.86 4.67
CA GLY A 16 22.23 2.57 5.20
C GLY A 16 20.88 2.00 4.76
N SER A 17 20.84 0.95 3.95
CA SER A 17 19.57 0.40 3.41
C SER A 17 18.84 -0.53 4.37
N GLU A 18 18.93 -0.26 5.68
CA GLU A 18 18.29 -1.08 6.69
C GLU A 18 16.80 -0.79 6.77
N ILE A 19 16.05 -1.79 7.21
CA ILE A 19 14.69 -1.63 7.70
C ILE A 19 14.74 -1.90 9.20
N ILE A 20 14.27 -0.95 10.00
CA ILE A 20 14.24 -1.04 11.45
C ILE A 20 12.77 -1.09 11.86
N PHE A 21 12.42 -2.03 12.72
CA PHE A 21 11.10 -2.10 13.34
C PHE A 21 11.22 -1.91 14.84
N GLU A 22 10.44 -0.97 15.38
CA GLU A 22 10.27 -0.74 16.81
C GLU A 22 8.80 -0.91 17.21
N TRP A 23 8.59 -1.67 18.28
CA TRP A 23 7.30 -1.75 18.95
C TRP A 23 7.34 -1.01 20.29
N ARG A 24 6.27 -0.25 20.55
CA ARG A 24 6.04 0.46 21.81
C ARG A 24 4.64 0.15 22.33
N GLN A 25 4.52 -0.30 23.56
CA GLN A 25 3.23 -0.58 24.18
C GLN A 25 2.41 0.71 24.39
N THR A 26 3.10 1.83 24.58
CA THR A 26 2.50 3.16 24.66
C THR A 26 3.24 4.10 23.71
N ALA A 27 2.50 4.82 22.87
CA ALA A 27 3.10 5.68 21.83
C ALA A 27 4.03 6.77 22.40
N SER A 28 3.76 7.26 23.62
CA SER A 28 4.55 8.30 24.31
C SER A 28 5.84 7.78 24.97
N LYS A 29 6.07 6.47 25.01
CA LYS A 29 7.26 5.89 25.63
C LYS A 29 8.50 6.18 24.78
N ILE A 30 9.56 6.69 25.41
CA ILE A 30 10.84 7.01 24.74
C ILE A 30 11.61 5.71 24.40
N ALA A 31 11.57 4.72 25.29
CA ALA A 31 12.21 3.43 25.08
C ALA A 31 11.30 2.47 24.30
N HIS A 32 11.86 1.74 23.34
CA HIS A 32 11.16 0.66 22.64
C HIS A 32 11.08 -0.60 23.53
N ASP A 33 9.95 -1.32 23.43
CA ASP A 33 9.77 -2.60 24.11
C ASP A 33 10.34 -3.75 23.27
N PHE A 34 10.40 -3.56 21.96
CA PHE A 34 11.04 -4.49 21.04
C PHE A 34 11.64 -3.72 19.86
N ARG A 35 12.81 -4.17 19.43
CA ARG A 35 13.47 -3.65 18.23
C ARG A 35 14.13 -4.77 17.46
N ILE A 36 14.04 -4.70 16.15
CA ILE A 36 14.76 -5.56 15.21
C ILE A 36 15.25 -4.73 14.04
N ASN A 37 16.46 -5.02 13.58
CA ASN A 37 17.08 -4.35 12.45
C ASN A 37 17.37 -5.39 11.37
N TRP A 38 16.86 -5.16 10.17
CA TRP A 38 17.16 -6.00 9.01
C TRP A 38 18.08 -5.27 8.04
N ARG A 39 19.25 -5.88 7.81
CA ARG A 39 20.18 -5.51 6.74
C ARG A 39 20.44 -6.72 5.87
N GLU A 40 19.37 -7.15 5.21
CA GLU A 40 19.30 -8.40 4.46
C GLU A 40 18.51 -8.15 3.15
N PRO A 41 18.54 -9.09 2.20
CA PRO A 41 17.83 -8.92 0.93
C PRO A 41 16.33 -8.86 1.17
N PHE A 42 15.65 -7.90 0.55
CA PHE A 42 14.26 -7.60 0.90
C PHE A 42 13.32 -8.83 0.79
N PHE A 43 13.47 -9.67 -0.22
CA PHE A 43 12.64 -10.88 -0.37
C PHE A 43 12.82 -11.88 0.78
N LYS A 44 14.00 -11.92 1.41
CA LYS A 44 14.27 -12.79 2.56
C LYS A 44 13.48 -12.34 3.79
N ILE A 45 13.42 -11.03 4.02
CA ILE A 45 12.81 -10.44 5.22
C ILE A 45 11.34 -10.06 5.05
N TYR A 46 10.81 -10.06 3.83
CA TYR A 46 9.46 -9.58 3.53
C TYR A 46 8.36 -10.22 4.39
N ASN A 47 8.37 -11.54 4.53
CA ASN A 47 7.41 -12.26 5.38
C ASN A 47 7.74 -12.13 6.87
N GLU A 48 9.01 -11.98 7.21
CA GLU A 48 9.48 -11.81 8.58
C GLU A 48 9.02 -10.48 9.17
N ILE A 49 9.01 -9.41 8.37
CA ILE A 49 8.51 -8.09 8.77
C ILE A 49 7.06 -8.20 9.24
N TRP A 50 6.17 -8.77 8.41
CA TRP A 50 4.77 -8.95 8.79
C TRP A 50 4.63 -9.88 10.00
N SER A 51 5.37 -10.99 10.03
CA SER A 51 5.31 -11.95 11.14
C SER A 51 5.64 -11.29 12.49
N ASN A 52 6.66 -10.42 12.52
CA ASN A 52 7.05 -9.68 13.72
C ASN A 52 6.04 -8.61 14.15
N ILE A 53 5.40 -7.94 13.19
CA ILE A 53 4.32 -6.98 13.45
C ILE A 53 3.10 -7.74 13.98
N ASN A 54 2.68 -8.81 13.31
CA ASN A 54 1.49 -9.57 13.66
C ASN A 54 1.60 -10.29 15.01
N ALA A 55 2.80 -10.72 15.40
CA ALA A 55 3.05 -11.29 16.72
C ALA A 55 2.74 -10.33 17.89
N ARG A 56 2.71 -9.02 17.63
CA ARG A 56 2.45 -7.95 18.60
C ARG A 56 1.15 -7.20 18.33
N ASN A 57 0.44 -7.59 17.27
CA ASN A 57 -0.78 -6.96 16.82
C ASN A 57 -1.92 -7.23 17.82
N LEU A 58 -2.60 -6.17 18.24
CA LEU A 58 -3.67 -6.27 19.23
C LEU A 58 -4.86 -7.02 18.61
N ARG A 59 -5.37 -8.01 19.35
CA ARG A 59 -6.60 -8.75 19.01
C ARG A 59 -7.73 -8.24 19.87
N ILE A 60 -8.74 -7.66 19.22
CA ILE A 60 -9.91 -7.12 19.88
C ILE A 60 -11.06 -8.11 19.64
N PRO A 61 -11.61 -8.74 20.70
CA PRO A 61 -12.82 -9.53 20.55
C PRO A 61 -13.99 -8.61 20.20
N PHE A 62 -14.71 -8.95 19.14
CA PHE A 62 -15.87 -8.23 18.65
C PHE A 62 -17.06 -9.19 18.53
N GLN A 63 -18.17 -8.84 19.18
CA GLN A 63 -19.40 -9.62 19.13
C GLN A 63 -20.26 -9.15 17.95
N GLU A 64 -20.55 -10.06 17.02
CA GLU A 64 -21.45 -9.84 15.89
C GLU A 64 -22.65 -10.81 16.02
N GLY A 65 -23.70 -10.35 16.70
CA GLY A 65 -24.88 -11.16 16.99
C GLY A 65 -24.54 -12.36 17.89
N LEU A 66 -24.72 -13.57 17.38
CA LEU A 66 -24.39 -14.82 18.10
C LEU A 66 -22.93 -15.25 17.94
N PHE A 67 -22.14 -14.56 17.11
CA PHE A 67 -20.76 -14.94 16.82
C PHE A 67 -19.77 -13.98 17.46
N GLN A 68 -18.72 -14.53 18.08
CA GLN A 68 -17.56 -13.76 18.52
C GLN A 68 -16.47 -13.88 17.46
N ARG A 69 -15.92 -12.74 17.03
CA ARG A 69 -14.82 -12.65 16.06
C ARG A 69 -13.66 -11.90 16.68
N GLU A 70 -12.45 -12.17 16.21
CA GLU A 70 -11.27 -11.38 16.56
C GLU A 70 -10.97 -10.39 15.43
N ILE A 71 -10.92 -9.11 15.77
CA ILE A 71 -10.49 -8.05 14.87
C ILE A 71 -9.06 -7.67 15.24
N PHE A 72 -8.18 -7.66 14.25
CA PHE A 72 -6.80 -7.21 14.41
C PHE A 72 -6.71 -5.69 14.26
N ALA A 73 -5.90 -5.04 15.10
CA ALA A 73 -5.63 -3.60 14.95
C ALA A 73 -4.99 -3.27 13.59
N TYR A 74 -4.09 -4.14 13.12
CA TYR A 74 -3.46 -4.01 11.81
C TYR A 74 -3.86 -5.14 10.86
N SER A 75 -4.20 -4.76 9.63
CA SER A 75 -4.45 -5.70 8.53
C SER A 75 -3.16 -5.96 7.74
N GLU A 76 -2.95 -7.20 7.33
CA GLU A 76 -1.74 -7.61 6.60
C GLU A 76 -1.52 -6.85 5.29
N LYS A 77 -2.57 -6.75 4.47
CA LYS A 77 -2.47 -6.19 3.12
C LYS A 77 -2.01 -4.72 3.11
N PRO A 78 -2.63 -3.78 3.85
CA PRO A 78 -2.16 -2.39 3.91
C PRO A 78 -0.73 -2.24 4.42
N ILE A 79 -0.34 -3.03 5.43
CA ILE A 79 1.00 -2.96 6.02
C ILE A 79 2.05 -3.44 5.02
N ARG A 80 1.79 -4.56 4.34
CA ARG A 80 2.67 -5.05 3.28
C ARG A 80 2.82 -4.05 2.14
N GLU A 81 1.73 -3.43 1.71
CA GLU A 81 1.75 -2.40 0.66
C GLU A 81 2.57 -1.18 1.10
N ALA A 82 2.39 -0.70 2.32
CA ALA A 82 3.16 0.42 2.86
C ALA A 82 4.67 0.12 2.93
N VAL A 83 5.05 -1.10 3.36
CA VAL A 83 6.46 -1.54 3.38
C VAL A 83 7.03 -1.62 1.96
N LEU A 84 6.28 -2.16 1.00
CA LEU A 84 6.71 -2.22 -0.40
C LEU A 84 6.91 -0.83 -1.00
N ASN A 85 6.00 0.10 -0.72
CA ASN A 85 6.12 1.50 -1.13
C ASN A 85 7.35 2.16 -0.50
N ALA A 86 7.61 1.93 0.79
CA ALA A 86 8.78 2.47 1.47
C ALA A 86 10.08 2.02 0.81
N VAL A 87 10.20 0.75 0.41
CA VAL A 87 11.36 0.21 -0.30
C VAL A 87 11.45 0.74 -1.74
N ALA A 88 10.33 0.76 -2.47
CA ALA A 88 10.31 1.19 -3.86
C ALA A 88 10.60 2.70 -4.03
N HIS A 89 10.22 3.52 -3.06
CA HIS A 89 10.39 4.98 -3.11
C HIS A 89 11.57 5.52 -2.29
N ARG A 90 12.27 4.68 -1.51
CA ARG A 90 13.44 5.09 -0.71
C ARG A 90 14.51 5.74 -1.58
N ASP A 91 15.07 6.85 -1.12
CA ASP A 91 16.29 7.39 -1.69
C ASP A 91 17.51 6.58 -1.23
N TYR A 92 18.04 5.75 -2.13
CA TYR A 92 19.21 4.91 -1.85
C TYR A 92 20.54 5.66 -1.83
N ASN A 93 20.57 6.95 -2.19
CA ASN A 93 21.76 7.78 -2.02
C ASN A 93 21.94 8.28 -0.58
N ILE A 94 20.86 8.28 0.22
CA ILE A 94 20.92 8.63 1.64
C ILE A 94 21.39 7.41 2.44
N SER A 95 22.62 7.47 2.95
CA SER A 95 23.23 6.40 3.76
C SER A 95 23.05 6.59 5.27
N THR A 96 22.66 7.79 5.71
CA THR A 96 22.56 8.17 7.13
C THR A 96 21.23 7.80 7.80
N GLN A 97 20.23 7.40 7.01
CA GLN A 97 18.87 7.12 7.50
C GLN A 97 18.38 5.78 6.96
N SER A 98 17.67 5.03 7.81
CA SER A 98 17.07 3.74 7.49
C SER A 98 15.56 3.88 7.27
N ILE A 99 14.90 2.88 6.69
CA ILE A 99 13.44 2.82 6.76
C ILE A 99 13.07 2.47 8.20
N PHE A 100 12.22 3.27 8.82
CA PHE A 100 11.84 3.12 10.21
C PHE A 100 10.35 2.80 10.33
N ILE A 101 10.03 1.61 10.84
CA ILE A 101 8.67 1.16 11.11
C ILE A 101 8.46 1.27 12.62
N THR A 102 7.58 2.17 13.06
CA THR A 102 7.21 2.32 14.46
C THR A 102 5.76 1.91 14.63
N ALA A 103 5.48 0.99 15.55
CA ALA A 103 4.12 0.57 15.83
C ALA A 103 3.81 0.51 17.33
N SER A 104 2.58 0.83 17.67
CA SER A 104 1.97 0.66 18.99
C SER A 104 0.55 0.10 18.82
N PRO A 105 -0.22 -0.15 19.89
CA PRO A 105 -1.65 -0.47 19.75
C PRO A 105 -2.48 0.65 19.08
N GLU A 106 -2.01 1.90 19.13
CA GLU A 106 -2.77 3.09 18.71
C GLU A 106 -2.26 3.72 17.42
N ASN A 107 -0.98 3.54 17.10
CA ASN A 107 -0.33 4.23 15.99
C ASN A 107 0.63 3.34 15.22
N PHE A 108 0.69 3.53 13.90
CA PHE A 108 1.61 2.83 13.00
C PHE A 108 2.18 3.83 12.00
N THR A 109 3.51 3.96 11.98
CA THR A 109 4.22 4.88 11.11
C THR A 109 5.31 4.14 10.35
N ILE A 110 5.45 4.43 9.06
CA ILE A 110 6.63 4.06 8.26
C ILE A 110 7.29 5.34 7.76
N GLU A 111 8.53 5.55 8.18
CA GLU A 111 9.39 6.65 7.72
C GLU A 111 10.38 6.09 6.70
N SER A 112 10.46 6.71 5.52
CA SER A 112 11.40 6.31 4.46
C SER A 112 12.21 7.52 3.99
N PRO A 113 13.54 7.40 3.83
CA PRO A 113 14.39 8.50 3.37
C PRO A 113 14.03 8.99 1.97
N GLY A 114 14.10 10.31 1.76
CA GLY A 114 14.09 10.94 0.44
C GLY A 114 12.90 11.84 0.12
N GLY A 115 11.81 11.79 0.90
CA GLY A 115 10.62 12.62 0.68
C GLY A 115 9.96 12.42 -0.70
N PHE A 116 9.08 13.35 -1.07
CA PHE A 116 8.40 13.33 -2.36
C PHE A 116 9.32 13.70 -3.52
N LEU A 117 9.06 13.09 -4.68
CA LEU A 117 9.70 13.49 -5.94
C LEU A 117 9.20 14.89 -6.37
N PRO A 118 9.98 15.64 -7.16
CA PRO A 118 9.53 16.93 -7.69
C PRO A 118 8.17 16.82 -8.40
N GLY A 119 7.21 17.65 -8.00
CA GLY A 119 5.84 17.63 -8.53
C GLY A 119 4.90 16.61 -7.86
N ILE A 120 5.39 15.83 -6.89
CA ILE A 120 4.57 14.99 -6.02
C ILE A 120 4.29 15.73 -4.71
N THR A 121 3.03 15.72 -4.29
CA THR A 121 2.52 16.39 -3.09
C THR A 121 1.61 15.45 -2.31
N PRO A 122 1.34 15.69 -1.00
CA PRO A 122 0.40 14.88 -0.24
C PRO A 122 -0.97 14.73 -0.91
N GLU A 123 -1.42 15.76 -1.61
CA GLU A 123 -2.71 15.79 -2.30
C GLU A 123 -2.71 14.97 -3.58
N ASN A 124 -1.53 14.56 -4.09
CA ASN A 124 -1.41 13.87 -5.37
C ASN A 124 -0.72 12.50 -5.33
N VAL A 125 -0.09 12.17 -4.20
CA VAL A 125 0.69 10.94 -4.02
C VAL A 125 -0.14 9.67 -4.25
N LEU A 126 -1.44 9.71 -3.96
CA LEU A 126 -2.31 8.53 -4.08
C LEU A 126 -2.61 8.14 -5.55
N TYR A 127 -2.53 9.08 -6.50
CA TYR A 127 -2.89 8.83 -7.89
C TYR A 127 -1.75 9.02 -8.89
N LYS A 128 -0.65 9.63 -8.47
CA LYS A 128 0.58 9.69 -9.27
C LYS A 128 1.30 8.35 -9.22
N ARG A 129 1.78 7.90 -10.38
CA ARG A 129 2.35 6.55 -10.58
C ARG A 129 3.88 6.55 -10.66
N GLU A 130 4.52 7.57 -10.09
CA GLU A 130 5.95 7.85 -10.29
C GLU A 130 6.80 7.15 -9.22
N TRP A 131 7.50 6.08 -9.62
CA TRP A 131 8.40 5.34 -8.74
C TRP A 131 9.79 5.96 -8.75
N ARG A 132 10.37 6.23 -7.56
CA ARG A 132 11.78 6.69 -7.46
C ARG A 132 12.73 5.64 -8.01
N ASN A 133 12.50 4.36 -7.66
CA ASN A 133 13.33 3.25 -8.09
C ASN A 133 12.57 2.34 -9.04
N ARG A 134 12.47 2.73 -10.32
CA ARG A 134 11.70 1.99 -11.35
C ARG A 134 12.06 0.51 -11.45
N CYS A 135 13.36 0.16 -11.46
CA CYS A 135 13.79 -1.24 -11.53
C CYS A 135 13.33 -2.07 -10.31
N ILE A 136 13.27 -1.46 -9.13
CA ILE A 136 12.77 -2.12 -7.91
C ILE A 136 11.27 -2.36 -8.06
N ALA A 137 10.51 -1.32 -8.41
CA ALA A 137 9.06 -1.40 -8.59
C ALA A 137 8.66 -2.45 -9.65
N GLU A 138 9.29 -2.45 -10.82
CA GLU A 138 9.02 -3.43 -11.88
C GLU A 138 9.34 -4.87 -11.44
N THR A 139 10.37 -5.06 -10.60
CA THR A 139 10.71 -6.38 -10.07
C THR A 139 9.68 -6.85 -9.04
N LEU A 140 9.21 -5.95 -8.17
CA LEU A 140 8.16 -6.26 -7.19
C LEU A 140 6.80 -6.54 -7.88
N GLU A 141 6.49 -5.84 -8.97
CA GLU A 141 5.32 -6.11 -9.81
C GLU A 141 5.42 -7.50 -10.46
N LYS A 142 6.56 -7.84 -11.06
CA LYS A 142 6.80 -9.17 -11.66
C LYS A 142 6.75 -10.30 -10.63
N ALA A 143 7.11 -10.02 -9.38
CA ALA A 143 6.98 -10.97 -8.29
C ALA A 143 5.56 -11.07 -7.71
N GLY A 144 4.59 -10.29 -8.23
CA GLY A 144 3.21 -10.27 -7.76
C GLY A 144 3.03 -9.61 -6.39
N LEU A 145 4.03 -8.87 -5.90
CA LEU A 145 3.98 -8.21 -4.59
C LEU A 145 3.37 -6.82 -4.64
N VAL A 146 3.55 -6.11 -5.75
CA VAL A 146 2.99 -4.77 -5.95
C VAL A 146 1.99 -4.83 -7.10
N GLU A 147 0.77 -4.37 -6.85
CA GLU A 147 -0.23 -4.17 -7.90
C GLU A 147 0.06 -2.86 -8.63
N ARG A 148 -0.21 -2.79 -9.94
CA ARG A 148 -0.13 -1.51 -10.66
C ARG A 148 -1.04 -0.49 -9.97
N SER A 149 -0.44 0.64 -9.57
CA SER A 149 -1.09 1.80 -8.95
C SER A 149 -2.50 2.06 -9.51
N GLY A 150 -3.50 2.12 -8.63
CA GLY A 150 -4.91 2.26 -9.01
C GLY A 150 -5.80 1.09 -8.63
N GLN A 151 -5.25 -0.06 -8.25
CA GLN A 151 -6.07 -1.23 -7.92
C GLN A 151 -6.98 -1.02 -6.71
N GLY A 152 -6.50 -0.36 -5.64
CA GLY A 152 -7.36 -0.03 -4.49
C GLY A 152 -8.55 0.87 -4.86
N MET A 153 -8.33 1.86 -5.72
CA MET A 153 -9.40 2.73 -6.23
C MET A 153 -10.34 1.95 -7.18
N LYS A 154 -9.79 1.08 -8.02
CA LYS A 154 -10.58 0.18 -8.87
C LYS A 154 -11.46 -0.75 -8.04
N GLU A 155 -10.94 -1.28 -6.93
CA GLU A 155 -11.68 -2.13 -6.01
C GLU A 155 -12.84 -1.37 -5.35
N LEU A 156 -12.64 -0.11 -4.96
CA LEU A 156 -13.71 0.75 -4.45
C LEU A 156 -14.80 1.00 -5.51
N ILE A 157 -14.42 1.24 -6.77
CA ILE A 157 -15.38 1.34 -7.89
C ILE A 157 -16.17 0.04 -8.04
N ILE A 158 -15.49 -1.11 -8.08
CA ILE A 158 -16.12 -2.42 -8.20
C ILE A 158 -17.09 -2.66 -7.04
N ARG A 159 -16.66 -2.42 -5.80
CA ARG A 159 -17.49 -2.60 -4.60
C ARG A 159 -18.72 -1.69 -4.61
N HIS A 160 -18.58 -0.45 -5.07
CA HIS A 160 -19.72 0.44 -5.28
C HIS A 160 -20.70 -0.15 -6.30
N LEU A 161 -20.21 -0.61 -7.45
CA LEU A 161 -21.05 -1.22 -8.49
C LEU A 161 -21.68 -2.54 -8.03
N MET A 162 -21.01 -3.33 -7.20
CA MET A 162 -21.59 -4.54 -6.59
C MET A 162 -22.78 -4.18 -5.68
N LYS A 163 -22.63 -3.13 -4.87
CA LYS A 163 -23.66 -2.70 -3.91
C LYS A 163 -24.85 -2.02 -4.59
N ASN A 164 -24.58 -1.13 -5.55
CA ASN A 164 -25.60 -0.26 -6.16
C ASN A 164 -26.09 -0.74 -7.53
N LYS A 165 -25.50 -1.81 -8.07
CA LYS A 165 -25.72 -2.40 -9.42
C LYS A 165 -25.31 -1.50 -10.60
N LYS A 166 -25.37 -0.18 -10.43
CA LYS A 166 -24.98 0.85 -11.39
C LYS A 166 -24.23 1.98 -10.70
N GLY A 167 -23.44 2.72 -11.46
CA GLY A 167 -22.76 3.93 -10.99
C GLY A 167 -22.58 4.95 -12.11
N ILE A 168 -22.89 6.21 -11.84
CA ILE A 168 -22.63 7.34 -12.74
C ILE A 168 -21.36 8.09 -12.32
N MET A 169 -20.85 8.98 -13.19
CA MET A 169 -19.64 9.75 -12.89
C MET A 169 -19.73 10.51 -11.55
N LYS A 170 -20.90 11.06 -11.24
CA LYS A 170 -21.13 11.77 -9.98
C LYS A 170 -20.91 10.88 -8.76
N ASP A 171 -21.39 9.64 -8.80
CA ASP A 171 -21.19 8.69 -7.70
C ASP A 171 -19.70 8.42 -7.46
N PHE A 172 -18.91 8.32 -8.52
CA PHE A 172 -17.46 8.11 -8.39
C PHE A 172 -16.72 9.38 -7.93
N GLN A 173 -17.21 10.57 -8.29
CA GLN A 173 -16.68 11.82 -7.74
C GLN A 173 -16.96 11.92 -6.23
N ASP A 174 -18.13 11.45 -5.78
CA ASP A 174 -18.47 11.42 -4.35
C ASP A 174 -17.63 10.41 -3.56
N ILE A 175 -17.24 9.28 -4.18
CA ILE A 175 -16.30 8.30 -3.58
C ILE A 175 -14.88 8.86 -3.52
N PHE A 176 -14.50 9.69 -4.49
CA PHE A 176 -13.15 10.22 -4.64
C PHE A 176 -13.17 11.76 -4.79
N PRO A 177 -13.58 12.50 -3.74
CA PRO A 177 -13.74 13.96 -3.82
C PRO A 177 -12.42 14.68 -4.15
N GLU A 178 -11.30 14.07 -3.76
CA GLU A 178 -9.95 14.60 -3.99
C GLU A 178 -9.42 14.31 -5.42
N LEU A 179 -10.08 13.46 -6.20
CA LEU A 179 -9.63 13.06 -7.53
C LEU A 179 -10.26 13.93 -8.63
N LYS A 180 -9.41 14.42 -9.53
CA LYS A 180 -9.88 15.05 -10.78
C LYS A 180 -10.66 14.04 -11.62
N THR A 181 -11.73 14.48 -12.28
CA THR A 181 -12.60 13.68 -13.15
C THR A 181 -11.83 12.89 -14.22
N MET A 182 -10.71 13.45 -14.72
CA MET A 182 -9.83 12.77 -15.67
C MET A 182 -9.21 11.48 -15.07
N ASN A 183 -8.77 11.51 -13.82
CA ASN A 183 -8.19 10.36 -13.14
C ASN A 183 -9.23 9.25 -12.92
N ILE A 184 -10.44 9.63 -12.50
CA ILE A 184 -11.58 8.70 -12.37
C ILE A 184 -11.91 8.08 -13.74
N SER A 185 -11.96 8.90 -14.80
CA SER A 185 -12.20 8.43 -16.17
C SER A 185 -11.15 7.42 -16.65
N ASN A 186 -9.89 7.63 -16.28
CA ASN A 186 -8.81 6.69 -16.61
C ASN A 186 -8.98 5.35 -15.87
N LEU A 187 -9.34 5.37 -14.58
CA LEU A 187 -9.63 4.15 -13.81
C LEU A 187 -10.78 3.35 -14.42
N LEU A 188 -11.88 4.02 -14.79
CA LEU A 188 -13.03 3.39 -15.45
C LEU A 188 -12.65 2.81 -16.83
N ARG A 189 -11.82 3.52 -17.61
CA ARG A 189 -11.32 3.03 -18.90
C ARG A 189 -10.44 1.79 -18.74
N GLU A 190 -9.58 1.75 -17.72
CA GLU A 190 -8.76 0.59 -17.41
C GLU A 190 -9.63 -0.61 -16.99
N LEU A 191 -10.59 -0.42 -16.09
CA LEU A 191 -11.54 -1.47 -15.68
C LEU A 191 -12.37 -2.01 -16.84
N LYS A 192 -12.77 -1.15 -17.78
CA LYS A 192 -13.44 -1.55 -19.01
C LYS A 192 -12.54 -2.39 -19.89
N LYS A 193 -11.28 -1.98 -20.06
CA LYS A 193 -10.28 -2.71 -20.85
C LYS A 193 -9.96 -4.09 -20.22
N GLU A 194 -9.97 -4.18 -18.90
CA GLU A 194 -9.84 -5.42 -18.14
C GLU A 194 -11.09 -6.32 -18.20
N GLY A 195 -12.18 -5.87 -18.84
CA GLY A 195 -13.43 -6.64 -18.95
C GLY A 195 -14.23 -6.74 -17.65
N LYS A 196 -13.93 -5.90 -16.64
CA LYS A 196 -14.61 -5.95 -15.34
C LYS A 196 -15.91 -5.14 -15.29
N ILE A 197 -15.95 -4.03 -16.04
CA ILE A 197 -17.12 -3.14 -16.11
C ILE A 197 -17.47 -2.81 -17.56
N CYS A 198 -18.72 -2.45 -17.80
CA CYS A 198 -19.19 -1.91 -19.07
C CYS A 198 -19.92 -0.58 -18.84
N HIS A 199 -20.00 0.24 -19.89
CA HIS A 199 -20.76 1.49 -19.89
C HIS A 199 -21.99 1.30 -20.77
N LEU A 200 -23.18 1.51 -20.21
CA LEU A 200 -24.47 1.36 -20.87
C LEU A 200 -25.11 2.74 -21.06
N GLY A 201 -25.69 2.98 -22.23
CA GLY A 201 -26.35 4.24 -22.57
C GLY A 201 -25.43 5.28 -23.23
N PRO A 202 -25.95 6.52 -23.43
CA PRO A 202 -25.25 7.57 -24.17
C PRO A 202 -23.97 8.03 -23.46
N ARG A 203 -22.96 8.47 -24.21
CA ARG A 203 -21.61 8.78 -23.69
C ARG A 203 -21.58 9.74 -22.49
N ASN A 204 -22.55 10.66 -22.36
CA ASN A 204 -22.58 11.69 -21.32
C ASN A 204 -23.62 11.42 -20.22
N THR A 205 -24.58 10.52 -20.45
CA THR A 205 -25.72 10.28 -19.53
C THR A 205 -25.90 8.80 -19.18
N GLY A 206 -25.05 7.94 -19.72
CA GLY A 206 -25.01 6.53 -19.41
C GLY A 206 -24.40 6.25 -18.04
N HIS A 207 -24.45 4.98 -17.66
CA HIS A 207 -23.98 4.50 -16.38
C HIS A 207 -23.06 3.29 -16.56
N TRP A 208 -22.27 3.02 -15.53
CA TRP A 208 -21.36 1.89 -15.47
C TRP A 208 -22.01 0.74 -14.72
N GLU A 209 -21.82 -0.49 -15.20
CA GLU A 209 -22.24 -1.73 -14.55
C GLU A 209 -21.10 -2.75 -14.56
N LEU A 210 -21.17 -3.74 -13.67
CA LEU A 210 -20.28 -4.91 -13.73
C LEU A 210 -20.64 -5.76 -14.96
N VAL A 211 -19.62 -6.29 -15.63
CA VAL A 211 -19.85 -7.28 -16.68
C VAL A 211 -20.38 -8.55 -16.02
N LYS A 212 -21.57 -8.99 -16.42
CA LYS A 212 -22.12 -10.28 -15.97
C LYS A 212 -21.36 -11.38 -16.69
N ASN A 213 -20.48 -12.09 -15.97
CA ASN A 213 -19.94 -13.34 -16.47
C ASN A 213 -21.11 -14.32 -16.58
N THR A 214 -21.40 -14.72 -17.82
CA THR A 214 -22.39 -15.77 -18.14
C THR A 214 -21.72 -17.12 -18.02
#